data_AF-A0A2I8VH61-F1
#
_entry.id   AF-A0A2I8VH61-F1
#
_cell.length_a   1.000
_cell.length_b   1.000
_cell.length_c   1.000
_cell.angle_alpha   90.00
_cell.angle_beta   90.00
_cell.angle_gamma   90.00
#
_symmetry.space_group_name_H-M   'P 1'
#
loop_
_entity.id
_entity.type
_entity.pdbx_description
1 polymer ?
#
loop_
_entity_poly.entity_id
_entity_poly.type
_entity_poly.pdbx_seq_one_letter_code
_entity_poly.pdbx_strand_id
1 'polypeptide(L)'
;MPKLTWTLDRRFSDHAHGFVAEGPGTYEVPEELVDEYLDHRSGGWERPTESDVDSEGSEDVSANAFDAAAFIDRSWQSVTSDIEDGAVDEHLDAVEAAEENRDSPRDSVLSSISDRR
;
A
#
# COMPACT_ATOMS: atom_id res chain seq x y z
N MET A 1 6.50 -15.61 12.17
CA MET A 1 7.52 -14.96 13.02
C MET A 1 7.19 -13.47 13.06
N PRO A 2 6.98 -12.87 14.24
CA PRO A 2 6.65 -11.46 14.36
C PRO A 2 7.82 -10.58 13.96
N LYS A 3 7.49 -9.38 13.51
CA LYS A 3 8.46 -8.36 13.10
C LYS A 3 8.56 -7.32 14.21
N LEU A 4 9.78 -6.92 14.53
CA LEU A 4 10.08 -5.81 15.43
C LEU A 4 10.97 -4.80 14.71
N THR A 5 10.74 -3.52 15.00
CA THR A 5 11.54 -2.43 14.44
C THR A 5 12.58 -2.01 15.45
N TRP A 6 13.84 -2.07 15.06
CA TRP A 6 14.93 -1.46 15.79
C TRP A 6 15.08 -0.01 15.34
N THR A 7 15.02 0.95 16.26
CA THR A 7 15.03 2.39 15.92
C THR A 7 16.34 3.10 16.24
N LEU A 8 17.31 2.41 16.84
CA LEU A 8 18.58 3.01 17.21
C LEU A 8 19.62 2.83 16.11
N ASP A 9 20.41 3.88 15.86
CA ASP A 9 21.56 3.88 14.93
C ASP A 9 22.78 3.08 15.44
N ARG A 10 22.57 2.19 16.41
CA ARG A 10 23.61 1.32 16.97
C ARG A 10 23.24 -0.12 16.73
N ARG A 11 24.24 -0.97 16.54
CA ARG A 11 24.06 -2.41 16.47
C ARG A 11 23.44 -2.95 17.76
N PHE A 12 22.35 -3.72 17.65
CA PHE A 12 21.86 -4.58 18.73
C PHE A 12 22.48 -5.96 18.56
N SER A 13 22.88 -6.59 19.66
CA SER A 13 23.40 -7.96 19.63
C SER A 13 22.89 -8.70 20.83
N ASP A 14 22.07 -9.69 20.54
CA ASP A 14 21.61 -10.64 21.52
C ASP A 14 22.40 -11.94 21.37
N HIS A 15 23.39 -12.10 22.25
CA HIS A 15 24.24 -13.28 22.26
C HIS A 15 23.53 -14.53 22.79
N ALA A 16 22.41 -14.37 23.51
CA ALA A 16 21.63 -15.48 24.06
C ALA A 16 20.92 -16.28 22.96
N HIS A 17 20.39 -15.57 21.96
CA HIS A 17 19.67 -16.13 20.82
C HIS A 17 20.45 -16.05 19.51
N GLY A 18 21.69 -15.55 19.54
CA GLY A 18 22.55 -15.42 18.35
C GLY A 18 22.03 -14.41 17.33
N PHE A 19 21.22 -13.45 17.78
CA PHE A 19 20.55 -12.47 16.95
C PHE A 19 21.33 -11.15 16.92
N VAL A 20 21.44 -10.52 15.75
CA VAL A 20 22.13 -9.24 15.56
C VAL A 20 21.31 -8.34 14.66
N ALA A 21 21.00 -7.13 15.13
CA ALA A 21 20.48 -6.06 14.29
C ALA A 21 21.63 -5.10 13.97
N GLU A 22 21.94 -4.92 12.68
CA GLU A 22 23.11 -4.13 12.24
C GLU A 22 22.87 -2.62 12.22
N GLY A 23 21.62 -2.20 12.39
CA GLY A 23 21.20 -0.79 12.37
C GLY A 23 19.68 -0.67 12.38
N PRO A 24 19.15 0.56 12.24
CA PRO A 24 17.72 0.79 12.30
C PRO A 24 17.02 0.08 11.15
N GLY A 25 15.96 -0.67 11.44
CA GLY A 25 15.27 -1.50 10.46
C GLY A 25 14.34 -2.53 11.09
N THR A 26 13.59 -3.23 10.25
CA THR A 26 12.63 -4.26 10.64
C THR A 26 13.31 -5.63 10.64
N TYR A 27 13.18 -6.36 11.74
CA TYR A 27 13.78 -7.67 11.90
C TYR A 27 12.74 -8.70 12.35
N GLU A 28 12.86 -9.92 11.83
CA GLU A 28 12.04 -11.04 12.26
C GLU A 28 12.59 -11.59 13.58
N VAL A 29 11.72 -11.63 14.59
CA VAL A 29 12.06 -12.06 15.94
C VAL A 29 11.13 -13.22 16.33
N PRO A 30 11.59 -14.22 17.10
CA PRO A 30 10.70 -15.24 17.67
C PRO A 30 9.63 -14.63 18.59
N GLU A 31 8.41 -15.17 18.56
CA GLU A 31 7.27 -14.68 19.38
C GLU A 31 7.58 -14.66 20.88
N GLU A 32 8.35 -15.64 21.34
CA GLU A 32 8.78 -15.74 22.74
C GLU A 32 9.71 -14.61 23.19
N LEU A 33 10.38 -13.92 22.25
CA LEU A 33 11.32 -12.83 22.53
C LEU A 33 10.74 -11.46 22.24
N VAL A 34 9.54 -11.36 21.66
CA VAL A 34 8.94 -10.08 21.29
C VAL A 34 8.72 -9.20 22.50
N ASP A 35 8.03 -9.73 23.53
CA ASP A 35 7.79 -8.99 24.76
C ASP A 35 9.09 -8.67 25.50
N GLU A 36 10.08 -9.57 25.47
CA GLU A 36 11.40 -9.34 26.07
C GLU A 36 12.16 -8.20 25.37
N TYR A 37 12.13 -8.16 24.04
CA TYR A 37 12.80 -7.11 23.27
C TYR A 37 12.10 -5.76 23.41
N LEU A 38 10.75 -5.75 23.44
CA LEU A 38 9.97 -4.54 23.69
C LEU A 38 10.15 -3.98 25.11
N ASP A 39 10.28 -4.84 26.12
CA ASP A 39 10.58 -4.43 27.51
C ASP A 39 12.07 -4.09 27.71
N HIS A 40 12.92 -4.35 26.71
CA HIS A 40 14.36 -4.20 26.85
C HIS A 40 14.72 -2.75 27.19
N ARG A 41 15.44 -2.58 28.30
CA ARG A 41 15.85 -1.28 28.89
C ARG A 41 16.52 -0.29 27.92
N SER A 42 17.06 -0.79 26.81
CA SER A 42 17.65 0.04 25.76
C SER A 42 16.63 0.87 24.97
N GLY A 43 15.33 0.55 25.05
CA GLY A 43 14.22 1.33 24.47
C GLY A 43 14.31 1.52 22.97
N GLY A 44 14.96 0.59 22.26
CA GLY A 44 15.19 0.68 20.81
C GLY A 44 14.32 -0.25 19.98
N TRP A 45 13.56 -1.14 20.61
CA TRP A 45 12.64 -2.05 19.95
C TRP A 45 11.23 -1.51 20.04
N GLU A 46 10.59 -1.38 18.89
CA GLU A 46 9.22 -0.93 18.77
C GLU A 46 8.45 -1.94 17.94
N ARG A 47 7.17 -2.16 18.27
CA ARG A 47 6.30 -2.90 17.37
C ARG A 47 6.20 -2.07 16.09
N PRO A 48 6.31 -2.68 14.90
CA PRO A 48 6.01 -1.98 13.69
C PRO A 48 4.59 -1.43 13.86
N THR A 49 4.45 -0.11 13.76
CA THR A 49 3.12 0.49 13.63
C THR A 49 2.43 -0.25 12.48
N GLU A 50 1.15 -0.59 12.62
CA GLU A 50 0.36 -1.38 11.67
C GLU A 50 0.27 -0.75 10.26
N SER A 51 1.09 0.27 9.98
CA SER A 51 1.27 0.93 8.69
C SER A 51 2.46 0.42 7.86
N ASP A 52 3.29 -0.51 8.36
CA ASP A 52 4.51 -0.94 7.62
C ASP A 52 4.80 -2.46 7.65
N VAL A 53 3.86 -3.29 8.12
CA VAL A 53 3.89 -4.74 7.89
C VAL A 53 2.92 -5.07 6.77
N ASP A 54 3.45 -5.42 5.60
CA ASP A 54 2.68 -5.91 4.46
C ASP A 54 1.79 -4.85 3.78
N SER A 55 2.39 -4.09 2.88
CA SER A 55 1.69 -3.70 1.64
C SER A 55 2.46 -4.24 0.45
N GLU A 56 2.71 -5.56 0.46
CA GLU A 56 2.43 -6.35 -0.73
C GLU A 56 0.90 -6.61 -0.70
N GLY A 57 0.12 -5.71 -1.31
CA GLY A 57 -1.31 -5.94 -1.54
C GLY A 57 -2.25 -5.69 -0.35
N SER A 58 -2.37 -4.45 0.11
CA SER A 58 -3.70 -3.93 0.53
C SER A 58 -4.41 -3.30 -0.67
N GLU A 59 -4.55 -4.12 -1.71
CA GLU A 59 -5.70 -4.06 -2.58
C GLU A 59 -6.84 -4.76 -1.81
N ASP A 60 -7.44 -4.05 -0.86
CA ASP A 60 -8.86 -4.25 -0.54
C ASP A 60 -9.69 -3.70 -1.72
N VAL A 61 -9.39 -4.16 -2.94
CA VAL A 61 -10.39 -4.23 -3.98
C VAL A 61 -11.06 -5.56 -3.73
N SER A 62 -12.19 -5.48 -3.03
CA SER A 62 -13.32 -6.38 -3.27
C SER A 62 -13.15 -6.96 -4.68
N ALA A 63 -12.92 -8.27 -4.82
CA ALA A 63 -12.65 -8.91 -6.12
C ALA A 63 -13.85 -8.85 -7.09
N ASN A 64 -14.80 -7.96 -6.81
CA ASN A 64 -16.01 -7.62 -7.53
C ASN A 64 -16.25 -6.10 -7.62
N ALA A 65 -15.35 -5.25 -7.10
CA ALA A 65 -15.38 -3.81 -7.30
C ALA A 65 -14.55 -3.49 -8.54
N PHE A 66 -15.15 -2.74 -9.46
CA PHE A 66 -14.48 -2.27 -10.66
C PHE A 66 -13.23 -1.46 -10.31
N ASP A 67 -12.08 -1.89 -10.80
CA ASP A 67 -10.80 -1.21 -10.58
C ASP A 67 -10.65 -0.02 -11.53
N ALA A 68 -11.14 1.13 -11.08
CA ALA A 68 -11.08 2.37 -11.83
C ALA A 68 -9.64 2.84 -12.09
N ALA A 69 -8.71 2.59 -11.17
CA ALA A 69 -7.31 2.99 -11.30
C ALA A 69 -6.58 2.19 -12.40
N ALA A 70 -6.77 0.88 -12.42
CA ALA A 70 -6.27 0.00 -13.47
C ALA A 70 -6.97 0.26 -14.82
N PHE A 71 -8.24 0.66 -14.81
CA PHE A 71 -8.96 1.04 -16.02
C PHE A 71 -8.36 2.30 -16.66
N ILE A 72 -8.18 3.39 -15.90
CA ILE A 72 -7.62 4.64 -16.43
C ILE A 72 -6.13 4.54 -16.76
N ASP A 73 -5.38 3.60 -16.16
CA ASP A 73 -3.98 3.35 -16.50
C ASP A 73 -3.79 2.92 -17.96
N ARG A 74 -4.84 2.36 -18.57
CA ARG A 74 -4.86 2.00 -19.99
C ARG A 74 -4.64 3.22 -20.90
N SER A 75 -4.43 2.91 -22.18
CA SER A 75 -4.32 3.95 -23.20
C SER A 75 -5.59 4.80 -23.23
N TRP A 76 -5.44 6.12 -23.31
CA TRP A 76 -6.57 7.05 -23.30
C TRP A 76 -7.60 6.73 -24.40
N GLN A 77 -7.15 6.20 -25.54
CA GLN A 77 -8.01 5.80 -26.66
C GLN A 77 -8.90 4.62 -26.27
N SER A 78 -8.35 3.62 -25.57
CA SER A 78 -9.12 2.48 -25.07
C SER A 78 -10.12 2.92 -24.00
N VAL A 79 -9.67 3.75 -23.07
CA VAL A 79 -10.52 4.28 -21.97
C VAL A 79 -11.71 5.05 -22.52
N THR A 80 -11.45 6.02 -23.42
CA THR A 80 -12.51 6.78 -24.08
C THR A 80 -13.46 5.87 -24.85
N SER A 81 -12.94 4.91 -25.61
CA SER A 81 -13.79 3.98 -26.38
C SER A 81 -14.68 3.11 -25.48
N ASP A 82 -14.17 2.62 -24.34
CA ASP A 82 -14.95 1.82 -23.37
C ASP A 82 -16.05 2.66 -22.70
N ILE A 83 -15.76 3.95 -22.42
CA ILE A 83 -16.76 4.92 -21.90
C ILE A 83 -17.81 5.22 -22.98
N GLU A 84 -17.41 5.44 -24.22
CA GLU A 84 -18.32 5.68 -25.35
C GLU A 84 -19.21 4.46 -25.64
N ASP A 85 -18.70 3.23 -25.49
CA ASP A 85 -19.48 1.99 -25.62
C ASP A 85 -20.44 1.76 -24.44
N GLY A 86 -20.18 2.41 -23.30
CA GLY A 86 -21.00 2.32 -22.08
C GLY A 86 -20.67 1.11 -21.22
N ALA A 87 -19.51 0.49 -21.46
CA ALA A 87 -19.03 -0.67 -20.72
C ALA A 87 -18.77 -0.35 -19.23
N VAL A 88 -18.68 0.93 -18.88
CA VAL A 88 -18.37 1.42 -17.53
C VAL A 88 -19.38 2.46 -17.03
N ASP A 89 -20.58 2.53 -17.62
CA ASP A 89 -21.61 3.55 -17.28
C ASP A 89 -21.99 3.51 -15.78
N GLU A 90 -22.04 2.32 -15.18
CA GLU A 90 -22.32 2.13 -13.74
C GLU A 90 -21.14 2.52 -12.81
N HIS A 91 -19.97 2.76 -13.39
CA HIS A 91 -18.73 3.07 -12.67
C HIS A 91 -18.13 4.43 -13.04
N LEU A 92 -18.86 5.28 -13.78
CA LEU A 92 -18.36 6.60 -14.23
C LEU A 92 -17.88 7.48 -13.07
N ASP A 93 -18.58 7.48 -11.93
CA ASP A 93 -18.13 8.15 -10.70
C ASP A 93 -16.76 7.67 -10.20
N ALA A 94 -16.51 6.37 -10.26
CA ALA A 94 -15.25 5.78 -9.83
C ALA A 94 -14.11 6.11 -10.83
N VAL A 95 -14.40 6.05 -12.14
CA VAL A 95 -13.46 6.41 -13.20
C VAL A 95 -13.09 7.89 -13.13
N GLU A 96 -14.06 8.77 -12.93
CA GLU A 96 -13.85 10.22 -12.77
C GLU A 96 -12.96 10.50 -11.58
N ALA A 97 -13.32 9.98 -10.40
CA ALA A 97 -12.52 10.16 -9.19
C ALA A 97 -11.08 9.63 -9.36
N ALA A 98 -10.91 8.48 -10.02
CA ALA A 98 -9.59 7.92 -10.26
C ALA A 98 -8.79 8.81 -11.25
N GLU A 99 -9.41 9.33 -12.31
CA GLU A 99 -8.76 10.21 -13.30
C GLU A 99 -8.37 11.56 -12.69
N GLU A 100 -9.22 12.15 -11.84
CA GLU A 100 -8.95 13.40 -11.12
C GLU A 100 -7.81 13.26 -10.09
N ASN A 101 -7.64 12.08 -9.50
CA ASN A 101 -6.57 11.79 -8.54
C ASN A 101 -5.22 11.46 -9.21
N ARG A 102 -5.14 11.43 -10.55
CA ARG A 102 -3.88 11.21 -11.25
C ARG A 102 -2.95 12.41 -11.11
N ASP A 103 -1.65 12.14 -11.19
CA ASP A 103 -0.62 13.18 -11.29
C ASP A 103 -0.79 14.06 -12.55
N SER A 104 -1.38 13.49 -13.61
CA SER A 104 -1.68 14.18 -14.87
C SER A 104 -3.05 13.76 -15.41
N PRO A 105 -4.14 14.41 -14.96
CA PRO A 105 -5.48 14.12 -15.45
C PRO A 105 -5.61 14.47 -16.93
N ARG A 106 -6.32 13.62 -17.69
CA ARG A 106 -6.52 13.75 -19.13
C ARG A 106 -7.88 14.36 -19.38
N ASP A 107 -7.92 15.62 -19.84
CA ASP A 107 -9.16 16.33 -20.18
C ASP A 107 -10.05 15.55 -21.15
N SER A 108 -9.47 14.80 -22.10
CA SER A 108 -10.25 14.00 -23.05
C SER A 108 -11.05 12.89 -22.36
N VAL A 109 -10.51 12.27 -21.31
CA VAL A 109 -11.20 11.22 -20.54
C VAL A 109 -12.29 11.83 -19.67
N LEU A 110 -11.98 12.88 -18.92
CA LEU A 110 -12.96 13.62 -18.11
C LEU A 110 -14.11 14.18 -18.96
N SER A 111 -13.80 14.71 -20.14
CA SER A 111 -14.81 15.17 -21.10
C SER A 111 -15.71 14.02 -21.60
N SER A 112 -15.14 12.84 -21.84
CA SER A 112 -15.91 11.67 -22.29
C SER A 112 -16.86 11.17 -21.19
N ILE A 113 -16.40 11.19 -19.93
CA ILE A 113 -17.22 10.83 -18.76
C ILE A 113 -18.36 11.84 -18.58
N SER A 114 -18.05 13.13 -18.67
CA SER A 114 -19.06 14.20 -18.55
C SER A 114 -20.08 14.19 -19.68
N ASP A 115 -19.74 13.74 -20.89
CA ASP A 115 -20.68 13.64 -22.02
C ASP A 115 -21.67 12.47 -21.85
N ARG A 116 -21.29 11.43 -21.11
CA ARG A 116 -22.12 10.25 -20.84
C ARG A 116 -23.08 10.40 -19.63
N ARG A 117 -22.91 11.44 -18.79
CA ARG A 117 -23.81 11.75 -17.66
C ARG A 117 -25.01 12.60 -18.07
#